data_AF-A0A0D6LBM5-F1
#
_entry.id   AF-A0A0D6LBM5-F1
#
_cell.length_a   1.000
_cell.length_b   1.000
_cell.length_c   1.000
_cell.angle_alpha   90.00
_cell.angle_beta   90.00
_cell.angle_gamma   90.00
#
_symmetry.space_group_name_H-M   'P 1'
#
loop_
_entity.id
_entity.type
_entity.pdbx_description
1 polymer ?
#
loop_
_entity_poly.entity_id
_entity_poly.type
_entity_poly.pdbx_seq_one_letter_code
_entity_poly.pdbx_strand_id
1 'polypeptide(L)'
;MASRSNFLTKAIKLYPCTTGITYPLTVLCVILMFVTTLVVFQVQDAADFYFGERFLLCWICYLPMIVYALMIVISDKLYRQLALFLNDLENYRTDDEYEDFLISKIVIFQFVTAFGSLFYIAFYLKDMKRLQETLATLLITRQITQNVMETAVPFLMEKNFNQTLVTDELQLRSTRLPLPEFKPSDSGAPELTQAELESLMTVYDRPLDDYLEMFIQFGYVLLFSPAFPLAALCAVVNNVVEIRVDAFKLCNTVQRPFGRQVKDIGAWQKAMELLGMVGVMVNCALIGQSGLVQRIWPDLSWGGQILIVVVLEHIILASKIFIDLAVPDVPHWIRVETAKQEHFRREAFKVGRDAFPEVW
;
A
#
# COMPACT_ATOMS: atom_id res chain seq x y z
N MET A 1 -29.18 0.92 32.63
CA MET A 1 -28.30 1.93 31.98
C MET A 1 -26.91 2.09 32.64
N ALA A 2 -26.74 1.84 33.95
CA ALA A 2 -25.43 1.99 34.62
C ALA A 2 -24.32 0.99 34.21
N SER A 3 -24.66 -0.21 33.69
CA SER A 3 -23.68 -1.23 33.28
C SER A 3 -23.00 -0.91 31.93
N ARG A 4 -23.73 -0.33 30.97
CA ARG A 4 -23.17 0.07 29.65
C ARG A 4 -22.19 1.25 29.75
N SER A 5 -22.41 2.15 30.71
CA SER A 5 -21.51 3.29 30.99
C SER A 5 -20.11 2.80 31.37
N ASN A 6 -19.99 1.80 32.24
CA ASN A 6 -18.69 1.32 32.73
C ASN A 6 -17.87 0.56 31.68
N PHE A 7 -18.53 -0.05 30.68
CA PHE A 7 -17.84 -0.75 29.59
C PHE A 7 -17.24 0.23 28.58
N LEU A 8 -17.99 1.25 28.18
CA LEU A 8 -17.51 2.32 27.29
C LEU A 8 -16.35 3.09 27.92
N THR A 9 -16.42 3.43 29.22
CA THR A 9 -15.32 4.14 29.89
C THR A 9 -14.07 3.27 30.07
N LYS A 10 -14.22 1.94 30.21
CA LYS A 10 -13.08 1.01 30.22
C LYS A 10 -12.48 0.81 28.83
N ALA A 11 -13.29 0.72 27.78
CA ALA A 11 -12.84 0.60 26.40
C ALA A 11 -12.09 1.88 25.92
N ILE A 12 -12.60 3.06 26.25
CA ILE A 12 -11.95 4.35 25.93
C ILE A 12 -10.61 4.51 26.67
N LYS A 13 -10.46 3.97 27.88
CA LYS A 13 -9.18 3.95 28.60
C LYS A 13 -8.20 2.88 28.09
N LEU A 14 -8.68 1.84 27.41
CA LEU A 14 -7.82 0.80 26.84
C LEU A 14 -7.20 1.22 25.51
N TYR A 15 -7.93 2.02 24.71
CA TYR A 15 -7.51 2.50 23.38
C TYR A 15 -6.08 3.06 23.33
N PRO A 16 -5.69 4.06 24.16
CA PRO A 16 -4.32 4.58 24.12
C PRO A 16 -3.29 3.60 24.69
N CYS A 17 -3.69 2.67 25.56
CA CYS A 17 -2.79 1.66 26.13
C CYS A 17 -2.48 0.54 25.13
N THR A 18 -3.44 0.11 24.31
CA THR A 18 -3.23 -0.94 23.31
C THR A 18 -2.46 -0.40 22.10
N THR A 19 -2.80 0.80 21.61
CA THR A 19 -2.01 1.48 20.55
C THR A 19 -0.55 1.71 20.97
N GLY A 20 -0.31 1.95 22.27
CA GLY A 20 1.04 2.08 22.84
C GLY A 20 1.88 0.79 22.82
N ILE A 21 1.29 -0.38 22.56
CA ILE A 21 1.98 -1.68 22.50
C ILE A 21 2.16 -2.13 21.04
N THR A 22 1.15 -1.92 20.19
CA THR A 22 1.13 -2.43 18.81
C THR A 22 2.08 -1.69 17.87
N TYR A 23 2.23 -0.36 18.02
CA TYR A 23 3.16 0.42 17.22
C TYR A 23 4.63 0.10 17.53
N PRO A 24 5.07 -0.01 18.80
CA PRO A 24 6.42 -0.48 19.11
C PRO A 24 6.71 -1.88 18.56
N LEU A 25 5.74 -2.79 18.59
CA LEU A 25 5.88 -4.12 17.99
C LEU A 25 6.02 -4.03 16.47
N THR A 26 5.24 -3.18 15.82
CA THR A 26 5.37 -2.89 14.38
C THR A 26 6.76 -2.36 14.06
N VAL A 27 7.26 -1.38 14.81
CA VAL A 27 8.60 -0.82 14.64
C VAL A 27 9.67 -1.89 14.86
N LEU A 28 9.50 -2.78 15.85
CA LEU A 28 10.41 -3.90 16.10
C LEU A 28 10.47 -4.86 14.89
N CYS A 29 9.32 -5.24 14.33
CA CYS A 29 9.25 -6.07 13.12
C CYS A 29 9.96 -5.41 11.93
N VAL A 30 9.79 -4.09 11.78
CA VAL A 30 10.44 -3.31 10.74
C VAL A 30 11.95 -3.26 10.91
N ILE A 31 12.44 -3.00 12.12
CA ILE A 31 13.88 -3.03 12.43
C ILE A 31 14.45 -4.41 12.13
N LEU A 32 13.76 -5.48 12.54
CA LEU A 32 14.19 -6.85 12.28
C LEU A 32 14.31 -7.12 10.77
N MET A 33 13.31 -6.74 9.98
CA MET A 33 13.35 -6.90 8.52
C MET A 33 14.48 -6.09 7.86
N PHE A 34 14.72 -4.88 8.35
CA PHE A 34 15.82 -4.05 7.85
C PHE A 34 17.17 -4.70 8.16
N VAL A 35 17.38 -5.16 9.39
CA VAL A 35 18.60 -5.86 9.80
C VAL A 35 18.81 -7.13 8.96
N THR A 36 17.75 -7.93 8.75
CA THR A 36 17.86 -9.14 7.92
C THR A 36 18.23 -8.80 6.47
N THR A 37 17.70 -7.72 5.92
CA THR A 37 18.10 -7.22 4.59
C THR A 37 19.60 -6.89 4.54
N LEU A 38 20.14 -6.22 5.55
CA LEU A 38 21.56 -5.91 5.62
C LEU A 38 22.44 -7.16 5.73
N VAL A 39 22.01 -8.14 6.54
CA VAL A 39 22.73 -9.42 6.67
C VAL A 39 22.78 -10.16 5.34
N VAL A 40 21.66 -10.23 4.62
CA VAL A 40 21.60 -10.85 3.29
C VAL A 40 22.57 -10.15 2.34
N PHE A 41 22.66 -8.82 2.34
CA PHE A 41 23.61 -8.10 1.49
C PHE A 41 25.06 -8.39 1.84
N GLN A 42 25.40 -8.50 3.12
CA GLN A 42 26.75 -8.93 3.50
C GLN A 42 27.05 -10.36 3.04
N VAL A 43 26.07 -11.27 3.13
CA VAL A 43 26.21 -12.63 2.61
C VAL A 43 26.36 -12.63 1.09
N GLN A 44 25.65 -11.77 0.38
CA GLN A 44 25.78 -11.59 -1.07
C GLN A 44 27.18 -11.13 -1.45
N ASP A 45 27.67 -10.05 -0.82
CA ASP A 45 29.01 -9.52 -1.10
C ASP A 45 30.10 -10.56 -0.78
N ALA A 46 29.92 -11.35 0.28
CA ALA A 46 30.81 -12.46 0.61
C ALA A 46 30.74 -13.58 -0.45
N ALA A 47 29.55 -13.96 -0.91
CA ALA A 47 29.39 -14.97 -1.95
C ALA A 47 30.05 -14.54 -3.26
N ASP A 48 29.86 -13.28 -3.66
CA ASP A 48 30.50 -12.69 -4.84
C ASP A 48 32.03 -12.65 -4.71
N PHE A 49 32.55 -12.33 -3.53
CA PHE A 49 33.99 -12.33 -3.26
C PHE A 49 34.63 -13.72 -3.35
N TYR A 50 34.02 -14.75 -2.76
CA TYR A 50 34.62 -16.10 -2.71
C TYR A 50 34.40 -16.92 -3.98
N PHE A 51 33.25 -16.76 -4.64
CA PHE A 51 32.83 -17.64 -5.74
C PHE A 51 32.72 -16.93 -7.10
N GLY A 52 32.79 -15.59 -7.14
CA GLY A 52 32.59 -14.80 -8.36
C GLY A 52 33.57 -15.13 -9.49
N GLU A 53 34.81 -15.49 -9.18
CA GLU A 53 35.82 -15.83 -10.19
C GLU A 53 35.75 -17.30 -10.67
N ARG A 54 34.98 -18.16 -10.00
CA ARG A 54 34.92 -19.60 -10.30
C ARG A 54 33.70 -19.92 -11.18
N PHE A 55 33.93 -20.14 -12.47
CA PHE A 55 32.88 -20.43 -13.46
C PHE A 55 31.86 -21.51 -13.03
N LEU A 56 32.29 -22.59 -12.38
CA LEU A 56 31.40 -23.68 -11.93
C LEU A 56 30.58 -23.35 -10.66
N LEU A 57 31.01 -22.40 -9.84
CA LEU A 57 30.36 -22.05 -8.56
C LEU A 57 29.62 -20.71 -8.63
N CYS A 58 29.63 -20.04 -9.78
CA CYS A 58 28.95 -18.76 -10.00
C CYS A 58 27.44 -18.80 -9.70
N TRP A 59 26.78 -19.96 -9.82
CA TRP A 59 25.37 -20.08 -9.46
C TRP A 59 25.10 -19.83 -7.96
N ILE A 60 26.08 -20.06 -7.08
CA ILE A 60 25.97 -19.83 -5.63
C ILE A 60 25.79 -18.33 -5.34
N CYS A 61 26.36 -17.44 -6.16
CA CYS A 61 26.20 -15.99 -6.06
C CYS A 61 24.75 -15.52 -6.18
N TYR A 62 23.87 -16.29 -6.82
CA TYR A 62 22.44 -15.93 -6.94
C TYR A 62 21.59 -16.43 -5.78
N LEU A 63 22.09 -17.39 -4.99
CA LEU A 63 21.32 -18.04 -3.93
C LEU A 63 20.89 -17.07 -2.82
N PRO A 64 21.73 -16.15 -2.30
CA PRO A 64 21.31 -15.19 -1.29
C PRO A 64 20.15 -14.31 -1.76
N MET A 65 20.18 -13.84 -3.02
CA MET A 65 19.11 -13.02 -3.60
C MET A 65 17.80 -13.79 -3.77
N ILE A 66 17.86 -15.08 -4.15
CA ILE A 66 16.67 -15.95 -4.23
C ILE A 66 16.06 -16.16 -2.84
N VAL A 67 16.89 -16.48 -1.85
CA VAL A 67 16.46 -16.67 -0.45
C VAL A 67 15.84 -15.37 0.09
N TYR A 68 16.43 -14.22 -0.23
CA TYR A 68 15.90 -12.92 0.15
C TYR A 68 14.54 -12.63 -0.47
N ALA A 69 14.38 -12.89 -1.77
CA ALA A 69 13.10 -12.71 -2.45
C ALA A 69 12.00 -13.57 -1.81
N LEU A 70 12.30 -14.84 -1.49
CA LEU A 70 11.37 -15.73 -0.79
C LEU A 70 11.05 -15.22 0.62
N MET A 71 12.07 -14.75 1.34
CA MET A 71 11.92 -14.21 2.69
C MET A 71 10.99 -13.00 2.72
N ILE A 72 11.12 -12.06 1.78
CA ILE A 72 10.21 -10.90 1.69
C ILE A 72 8.77 -11.36 1.50
N VAL A 73 8.50 -12.30 0.59
CA VAL A 73 7.14 -12.79 0.31
C VAL A 73 6.53 -13.48 1.54
N ILE A 74 7.31 -14.28 2.25
CA ILE A 74 6.85 -14.95 3.48
C ILE A 74 6.61 -13.93 4.59
N SER A 75 7.55 -13.00 4.80
CA SER A 75 7.46 -11.97 5.83
C SER A 75 6.28 -11.03 5.61
N ASP A 76 5.97 -10.65 4.36
CA ASP A 76 4.78 -9.83 4.05
C ASP A 76 3.49 -10.54 4.47
N LYS A 77 3.33 -11.83 4.10
CA LYS A 77 2.15 -12.62 4.51
C LYS A 77 2.04 -12.74 6.04
N LEU A 78 3.14 -13.07 6.71
CA LEU A 78 3.16 -13.19 8.17
C LEU A 78 2.87 -11.85 8.85
N TYR A 79 3.45 -10.76 8.35
CA TYR A 79 3.23 -9.43 8.91
C TYR A 79 1.80 -8.96 8.71
N ARG A 80 1.17 -9.21 7.56
CA ARG A 80 -0.24 -8.88 7.32
C ARG A 80 -1.18 -9.60 8.29
N GLN A 81 -0.94 -10.90 8.53
CA GLN A 81 -1.70 -11.64 9.53
C GLN A 81 -1.50 -11.08 10.93
N LEU A 82 -0.25 -10.73 11.28
CA LEU A 82 0.07 -10.10 12.55
C LEU A 82 -0.61 -8.73 12.66
N ALA A 83 -0.55 -7.89 11.63
CA ALA A 83 -1.14 -6.56 11.61
C ALA A 83 -2.66 -6.62 11.82
N LEU A 84 -3.35 -7.54 11.14
CA LEU A 84 -4.78 -7.81 11.34
C LEU A 84 -5.07 -8.22 12.79
N PHE A 85 -4.33 -9.21 13.31
CA PHE A 85 -4.48 -9.67 14.68
C PHE A 85 -4.26 -8.53 15.69
N LEU A 86 -3.22 -7.70 15.51
CA LEU A 86 -2.96 -6.55 16.37
C LEU A 86 -4.08 -5.50 16.27
N ASN A 87 -4.63 -5.28 15.09
CA ASN A 87 -5.71 -4.32 14.86
C ASN A 87 -7.03 -4.79 15.47
N ASP A 88 -7.31 -6.10 15.41
CA ASP A 88 -8.47 -6.71 16.06
C ASP A 88 -8.39 -6.58 17.60
N LEU A 89 -7.18 -6.68 18.16
CA LEU A 89 -6.94 -6.46 19.60
C LEU A 89 -7.15 -5.00 20.03
N GLU A 90 -7.01 -4.03 19.13
CA GLU A 90 -7.20 -2.61 19.43
C GLU A 90 -8.69 -2.23 19.56
N ASN A 91 -9.60 -3.07 19.08
CA ASN A 91 -11.05 -2.96 19.24
C ASN A 91 -11.60 -1.58 18.84
N TYR A 92 -11.43 -1.24 17.55
CA TYR A 92 -11.92 -0.01 16.96
C TYR A 92 -13.45 0.11 17.00
N ARG A 93 -13.95 1.35 17.12
CA ARG A 93 -15.41 1.61 17.16
C ARG A 93 -16.06 1.59 15.79
N THR A 94 -15.34 2.04 14.76
CA THR A 94 -15.83 2.19 13.39
C THR A 94 -14.91 1.51 12.41
N ASP A 95 -15.45 0.98 11.32
CA ASP A 95 -14.66 0.34 10.26
C ASP A 95 -13.65 1.31 9.63
N ASP A 96 -14.02 2.59 9.45
CA ASP A 96 -13.10 3.62 8.92
C ASP A 96 -11.84 3.77 9.78
N GLU A 97 -12.00 3.87 11.11
CA GLU A 97 -10.86 3.92 12.04
C GLU A 97 -10.06 2.62 11.99
N TYR A 98 -10.71 1.46 11.95
CA TYR A 98 -10.03 0.17 11.84
C TYR A 98 -9.13 0.13 10.59
N GLU A 99 -9.66 0.53 9.44
CA GLU A 99 -8.94 0.59 8.17
C GLU A 99 -7.76 1.55 8.23
N ASP A 100 -7.97 2.77 8.71
CA ASP A 100 -6.93 3.80 8.79
C ASP A 100 -5.70 3.33 9.59
N PHE A 101 -5.95 2.71 10.74
CA PHE A 101 -4.88 2.19 11.59
C PHE A 101 -4.24 0.91 11.02
N LEU A 102 -5.00 0.05 10.34
CA LEU A 102 -4.45 -1.12 9.66
C LEU A 102 -3.52 -0.70 8.50
N ILE A 103 -3.99 0.22 7.65
CA ILE A 103 -3.23 0.80 6.54
C ILE A 103 -1.92 1.39 7.06
N SER A 104 -1.96 2.17 8.15
CA SER A 104 -0.74 2.79 8.71
C SER A 104 0.32 1.76 9.10
N LYS A 105 -0.07 0.63 9.71
CA LYS A 105 0.84 -0.45 10.11
C LYS A 105 1.45 -1.13 8.89
N ILE A 106 0.61 -1.47 7.90
CA ILE A 106 1.05 -2.12 6.66
C ILE A 106 1.98 -1.21 5.86
N VAL A 107 1.66 0.07 5.74
CA VAL A 107 2.48 1.05 5.02
C VAL A 107 3.86 1.21 5.66
N ILE A 108 3.94 1.30 6.99
CA ILE A 108 5.23 1.43 7.70
C ILE A 108 6.13 0.23 7.42
N PHE A 109 5.56 -0.98 7.45
CA PHE A 109 6.30 -2.20 7.12
C PHE A 109 6.72 -2.24 5.65
N GLN A 110 5.76 -2.00 4.75
CA GLN A 110 6.01 -2.09 3.31
C GLN A 110 6.98 -1.03 2.81
N PHE A 111 7.00 0.14 3.43
CA PHE A 111 7.96 1.19 3.12
C PHE A 111 9.41 0.70 3.33
N VAL A 112 9.70 0.04 4.45
CA VAL A 112 11.06 -0.45 4.73
C VAL A 112 11.42 -1.65 3.88
N THR A 113 10.49 -2.56 3.60
CA THR A 113 10.76 -3.70 2.71
C THR A 113 10.96 -3.26 1.26
N ALA A 114 10.25 -2.23 0.79
CA ALA A 114 10.37 -1.73 -0.57
C ALA A 114 11.58 -0.80 -0.78
N PHE A 115 11.83 0.13 0.14
CA PHE A 115 12.83 1.18 -0.05
C PHE A 115 14.10 0.98 0.79
N GLY A 116 14.10 0.12 1.80
CA GLY A 116 15.23 -0.04 2.74
C GLY A 116 16.54 -0.41 2.04
N SER A 117 16.49 -1.31 1.06
CA SER A 117 17.65 -1.68 0.24
C SER A 117 18.14 -0.52 -0.64
N LEU A 118 17.23 0.25 -1.23
CA LEU A 118 17.57 1.42 -2.04
C LEU A 118 18.20 2.52 -1.19
N PHE A 119 17.70 2.74 0.03
CA PHE A 119 18.30 3.66 1.00
C PHE A 119 19.73 3.26 1.36
N TYR A 120 19.97 1.96 1.56
CA TYR A 120 21.30 1.43 1.82
C TYR A 120 22.25 1.68 0.63
N ILE A 121 21.82 1.37 -0.59
CA ILE A 121 22.63 1.59 -1.80
C ILE A 121 22.91 3.09 -1.99
N ALA A 122 21.89 3.93 -1.86
CA ALA A 122 21.98 5.37 -2.06
C ALA A 122 22.90 6.05 -1.05
N PHE A 123 22.69 5.85 0.25
CA PHE A 123 23.32 6.67 1.28
C PHE A 123 24.55 6.02 1.92
N TYR A 124 24.58 4.69 2.03
CA TYR A 124 25.71 3.97 2.62
C TYR A 124 26.75 3.59 1.57
N LEU A 125 26.35 2.87 0.52
CA LEU A 125 27.27 2.49 -0.57
C LEU A 125 27.62 3.67 -1.48
N LYS A 126 26.72 4.65 -1.63
CA LYS A 126 26.88 5.82 -2.49
C LYS A 126 27.13 5.47 -3.96
N ASP A 127 26.56 4.36 -4.42
CA ASP A 127 26.67 3.90 -5.80
C ASP A 127 25.41 4.27 -6.58
N MET A 128 25.49 5.42 -7.27
CA MET A 128 24.36 5.94 -8.05
C MET A 128 24.01 5.05 -9.25
N LYS A 129 25.00 4.35 -9.83
CA LYS A 129 24.78 3.46 -10.96
C LYS A 129 24.04 2.21 -10.51
N ARG A 130 24.49 1.58 -9.42
CA ARG A 130 23.80 0.43 -8.82
C ARG A 130 22.39 0.80 -8.37
N LEU A 131 22.20 2.02 -7.83
CA LEU A 131 20.87 2.52 -7.47
C LEU A 131 19.95 2.61 -8.68
N GLN A 132 20.41 3.23 -9.78
CA GLN A 132 19.64 3.36 -11.01
C GLN A 132 19.29 2.00 -11.62
N GLU A 133 20.26 1.08 -11.71
CA GLU A 133 20.06 -0.26 -12.25
C GLU A 133 19.05 -1.06 -11.40
N THR A 134 19.20 -1.04 -10.07
CA THR A 134 18.29 -1.72 -9.15
C THR A 134 16.88 -1.16 -9.25
N LEU A 135 16.73 0.17 -9.31
CA LEU A 135 15.43 0.83 -9.43
C LEU A 135 14.75 0.51 -10.76
N ALA A 136 15.49 0.55 -11.87
CA ALA A 136 14.96 0.19 -13.18
C ALA A 136 14.49 -1.27 -13.21
N THR A 137 15.28 -2.20 -12.65
CA THR A 137 14.89 -3.60 -12.53
C THR A 137 13.63 -3.75 -11.67
N LEU A 138 13.54 -3.10 -10.51
CA LEU A 138 12.37 -3.20 -9.63
C LEU A 138 11.10 -2.69 -10.32
N LEU A 139 11.16 -1.54 -11.01
CA LEU A 139 10.01 -0.98 -11.72
C LEU A 139 9.55 -1.90 -12.86
N ILE A 140 10.48 -2.39 -13.69
CA ILE A 140 10.16 -3.27 -14.81
C ILE A 140 9.63 -4.62 -14.31
N THR A 141 10.32 -5.23 -13.35
CA THR A 141 9.92 -6.54 -12.82
C THR A 141 8.58 -6.46 -12.13
N ARG A 142 8.34 -5.44 -11.28
CA ARG A 142 7.03 -5.28 -10.63
C ARG A 142 5.92 -5.09 -11.65
N GLN A 143 6.12 -4.21 -12.62
CA GLN A 143 5.14 -3.99 -13.69
C GLN A 143 4.73 -5.30 -14.38
N ILE A 144 5.72 -6.10 -14.76
CA ILE A 144 5.48 -7.34 -15.50
C ILE A 144 4.82 -8.37 -14.59
N THR A 145 5.36 -8.58 -13.39
CA THR A 145 4.80 -9.55 -12.44
C THR A 145 3.36 -9.20 -12.09
N GLN A 146 3.06 -7.92 -11.90
CA GLN A 146 1.73 -7.41 -11.58
C GLN A 146 0.74 -7.66 -12.73
N ASN A 147 1.05 -7.16 -13.93
CA ASN A 147 0.18 -7.36 -15.10
C ASN A 147 -0.09 -8.85 -15.38
N VAL A 148 0.92 -9.71 -15.19
CA VAL A 148 0.78 -11.15 -15.37
C VAL A 148 -0.09 -11.78 -14.27
N MET A 149 0.15 -11.45 -13.00
CA MET A 149 -0.61 -12.00 -11.88
C MET A 149 -2.06 -11.54 -11.91
N GLU A 150 -2.35 -10.32 -12.36
CA GLU A 150 -3.70 -9.76 -12.36
C GLU A 150 -4.49 -10.09 -13.62
N THR A 151 -3.84 -10.23 -14.77
CA THR A 151 -4.55 -10.51 -16.04
C THR A 151 -4.42 -11.96 -16.48
N ALA A 152 -3.21 -12.54 -16.45
CA ALA A 152 -2.96 -13.85 -17.04
C ALA A 152 -3.33 -15.00 -16.11
N VAL A 153 -3.06 -14.88 -14.81
CA VAL A 153 -3.35 -15.96 -13.85
C VAL A 153 -4.85 -16.23 -13.72
N PRO A 154 -5.74 -15.24 -13.57
CA PRO A 154 -7.17 -15.50 -13.50
C PRO A 154 -7.70 -16.14 -14.78
N PHE A 155 -7.25 -15.68 -15.95
CA PHE A 155 -7.68 -16.25 -17.23
C PHE A 155 -7.21 -17.71 -17.41
N LEU A 156 -5.99 -18.04 -16.97
CA LEU A 156 -5.46 -19.40 -17.01
C LEU A 156 -6.12 -20.31 -15.96
N MET A 157 -6.37 -19.77 -14.76
CA MET A 157 -7.03 -20.52 -13.69
C MET A 157 -8.51 -20.71 -13.98
N GLU A 158 -9.26 -19.70 -14.43
CA GLU A 158 -10.69 -19.79 -14.76
C GLU A 158 -10.98 -20.95 -15.73
N LYS A 159 -10.12 -21.14 -16.74
CA LYS A 159 -10.27 -22.23 -17.72
C LYS A 159 -10.08 -23.63 -17.11
N ASN A 160 -9.20 -23.77 -16.12
CA ASN A 160 -8.89 -25.05 -15.48
C ASN A 160 -9.71 -25.29 -14.18
N PHE A 161 -10.07 -24.22 -13.47
CA PHE A 161 -10.75 -24.19 -12.18
C PHE A 161 -12.26 -24.40 -12.35
N ASN A 162 -12.87 -23.77 -13.37
CA ASN A 162 -14.28 -24.05 -13.71
C ASN A 162 -14.47 -25.51 -14.14
N GLN A 163 -13.47 -26.15 -14.74
CA GLN A 163 -13.52 -27.58 -15.04
C GLN A 163 -13.30 -28.47 -13.80
N THR A 164 -12.39 -28.09 -12.90
CA THR A 164 -12.00 -28.95 -11.76
C THR A 164 -12.97 -28.83 -10.57
N LEU A 165 -13.42 -27.63 -10.21
CA LEU A 165 -14.35 -27.42 -9.10
C LEU A 165 -15.78 -27.89 -9.38
N VAL A 166 -16.27 -27.73 -10.62
CA VAL A 166 -17.54 -28.35 -11.03
C VAL A 166 -17.50 -29.85 -10.76
N THR A 167 -16.36 -30.50 -10.99
CA THR A 167 -16.23 -31.94 -10.80
C THR A 167 -16.17 -32.36 -9.33
N ASP A 168 -15.63 -31.51 -8.44
CA ASP A 168 -15.48 -31.79 -6.99
C ASP A 168 -16.70 -31.35 -6.15
N GLU A 169 -17.32 -30.19 -6.40
CA GLU A 169 -18.51 -29.72 -5.67
C GLU A 169 -19.77 -30.52 -6.01
N LEU A 170 -19.88 -31.07 -7.23
CA LEU A 170 -20.95 -32.03 -7.57
C LEU A 170 -20.89 -33.30 -6.72
N GLN A 171 -19.75 -33.63 -6.10
CA GLN A 171 -19.61 -34.78 -5.20
C GLN A 171 -19.97 -34.44 -3.75
N LEU A 172 -19.80 -33.19 -3.32
CA LEU A 172 -20.08 -32.71 -1.95
C LEU A 172 -21.51 -32.14 -1.83
N ARG A 173 -22.50 -32.97 -2.16
CA ARG A 173 -23.93 -32.62 -2.07
C ARG A 173 -24.36 -32.37 -0.62
N SER A 174 -24.48 -31.10 -0.24
CA SER A 174 -25.03 -30.69 1.07
C SER A 174 -26.48 -31.16 1.26
N THR A 175 -26.74 -31.88 2.35
CA THR A 175 -28.04 -32.51 2.67
C THR A 175 -29.06 -31.57 3.32
N ARG A 176 -28.75 -30.27 3.48
CA ARG A 176 -29.45 -29.38 4.43
C ARG A 176 -30.41 -28.34 3.83
N LEU A 177 -30.48 -28.18 2.51
CA LEU A 177 -31.42 -27.26 1.87
C LEU A 177 -32.13 -27.95 0.70
N PRO A 178 -33.48 -27.93 0.63
CA PRO A 178 -34.19 -28.35 -0.57
C PRO A 178 -33.98 -27.25 -1.63
N LEU A 179 -32.94 -27.41 -2.43
CA LEU A 179 -32.75 -26.60 -3.63
C LEU A 179 -33.79 -27.01 -4.69
N PRO A 180 -34.24 -26.08 -5.55
CA PRO A 180 -35.16 -26.38 -6.64
C PRO A 180 -34.62 -27.55 -7.47
N GLU A 181 -35.52 -28.44 -7.86
CA GLU A 181 -35.25 -29.68 -8.57
C GLU A 181 -34.35 -29.42 -9.79
N PHE A 182 -33.08 -29.84 -9.67
CA PHE A 182 -32.06 -29.70 -10.69
C PHE A 182 -32.54 -30.44 -11.94
N LYS A 183 -33.01 -29.73 -12.96
CA LYS A 183 -33.28 -30.33 -14.27
C LYS A 183 -31.94 -30.56 -14.95
N PRO A 184 -31.50 -31.82 -15.16
CA PRO A 184 -30.36 -32.08 -16.02
C PRO A 184 -30.71 -31.55 -17.42
N SER A 185 -29.85 -30.73 -18.02
CA SER A 185 -30.00 -30.43 -19.43
C SER A 185 -29.68 -31.70 -20.24
N ASP A 186 -30.36 -31.91 -21.37
CA ASP A 186 -30.20 -33.10 -22.23
C ASP A 186 -28.79 -33.23 -22.83
N SER A 187 -27.93 -32.24 -22.63
CA SER A 187 -26.50 -32.27 -22.92
C SER A 187 -25.73 -32.53 -21.62
N GLY A 188 -25.05 -33.69 -21.52
CA GLY A 188 -24.44 -34.25 -20.29
C GLY A 188 -23.35 -33.44 -19.56
N ALA A 189 -23.36 -32.10 -19.60
CA ALA A 189 -22.61 -31.22 -18.72
C ALA A 189 -23.59 -30.37 -17.89
N PRO A 190 -23.48 -30.35 -16.55
CA PRO A 190 -24.27 -29.43 -15.73
C PRO A 190 -23.88 -27.98 -16.07
N GLU A 191 -24.81 -27.22 -16.62
CA GLU A 191 -24.64 -25.78 -16.81
C GLU A 191 -24.80 -25.09 -15.45
N LEU A 192 -23.71 -24.54 -14.91
CA LEU A 192 -23.74 -23.72 -13.71
C LEU A 192 -24.60 -22.47 -13.95
N THR A 193 -25.43 -22.13 -12.98
CA THR A 193 -26.14 -20.85 -12.98
C THR A 193 -25.15 -19.70 -12.72
N GLN A 194 -25.51 -18.49 -13.13
CA GLN A 194 -24.68 -17.31 -12.90
C GLN A 194 -24.36 -17.10 -11.40
N ALA A 195 -25.32 -17.35 -10.52
CA ALA A 195 -25.11 -17.20 -9.07
C ALA A 195 -24.11 -18.22 -8.50
N GLU A 196 -24.07 -19.44 -9.04
CA GLU A 196 -23.09 -20.46 -8.66
C GLU A 196 -21.71 -20.14 -9.20
N LEU A 197 -21.60 -19.57 -10.41
CA LEU A 197 -20.33 -19.07 -10.93
C LEU A 197 -19.79 -17.92 -10.07
N GLU A 198 -20.67 -16.96 -9.74
CA GLU A 198 -20.31 -15.81 -8.92
C GLU A 198 -19.89 -16.21 -7.50
N SER A 199 -20.53 -17.21 -6.89
CA SER A 199 -20.16 -17.66 -5.54
C SER A 199 -18.76 -18.30 -5.46
N LEU A 200 -18.27 -18.84 -6.59
CA LEU A 200 -16.91 -19.42 -6.71
C LEU A 200 -15.83 -18.37 -6.97
N MET A 201 -16.21 -17.14 -7.35
CA MET A 201 -15.24 -16.06 -7.54
C MET A 201 -14.68 -15.56 -6.22
N THR A 202 -13.50 -14.92 -6.28
CA THR A 202 -12.86 -14.35 -5.09
C THR A 202 -13.58 -13.12 -4.57
N VAL A 203 -13.61 -12.93 -3.25
CA VAL A 203 -14.25 -11.76 -2.61
C VAL A 203 -13.30 -10.57 -2.65
N TYR A 204 -13.77 -9.46 -3.23
CA TYR A 204 -13.08 -8.17 -3.14
C TYR A 204 -13.52 -7.43 -1.89
N ASP A 205 -12.77 -7.58 -0.80
CA ASP A 205 -13.17 -7.04 0.51
C ASP A 205 -12.72 -5.59 0.71
N ARG A 206 -11.48 -5.25 0.32
CA ARG A 206 -10.85 -3.94 0.58
C ARG A 206 -9.88 -3.55 -0.55
N PRO A 207 -9.85 -2.27 -0.98
CA PRO A 207 -8.92 -1.78 -2.00
C PRO A 207 -7.49 -1.56 -1.47
N LEU A 208 -7.11 -2.26 -0.40
CA LEU A 208 -5.87 -2.00 0.33
C LEU A 208 -4.64 -2.27 -0.54
N ASP A 209 -4.65 -3.40 -1.25
CA ASP A 209 -3.51 -3.82 -2.07
C ASP A 209 -3.36 -2.93 -3.31
N ASP A 210 -4.47 -2.53 -3.94
CA ASP A 210 -4.48 -1.64 -5.11
C ASP A 210 -3.90 -0.25 -4.74
N TYR A 211 -4.30 0.32 -3.60
CA TYR A 211 -3.71 1.57 -3.12
C TYR A 211 -2.25 1.41 -2.67
N LEU A 212 -1.89 0.27 -2.06
CA LEU A 212 -0.53 0.01 -1.61
C LEU A 212 0.45 -0.05 -2.79
N GLU A 213 0.06 -0.68 -3.88
CA GLU A 213 0.83 -0.67 -5.12
C GLU A 213 1.10 0.76 -5.59
N MET A 214 0.03 1.54 -5.75
CA MET A 214 0.10 2.93 -6.21
C MET A 214 0.98 3.78 -5.28
N PHE A 215 0.87 3.57 -3.97
CA PHE A 215 1.71 4.23 -2.97
C PHE A 215 3.20 3.90 -3.14
N ILE A 216 3.54 2.63 -3.35
CA ILE A 216 4.95 2.24 -3.50
C ILE A 216 5.52 2.71 -4.85
N GLN A 217 4.73 2.66 -5.92
CA GLN A 217 5.13 3.23 -7.21
C GLN A 217 5.36 4.74 -7.10
N PHE A 218 4.47 5.47 -6.42
CA PHE A 218 4.65 6.89 -6.13
C PHE A 218 5.97 7.14 -5.38
N GLY A 219 6.30 6.30 -4.40
CA GLY A 219 7.56 6.39 -3.66
C GLY A 219 8.81 6.16 -4.52
N TYR A 220 8.81 5.20 -5.45
CA TYR A 220 9.95 5.00 -6.35
C TYR A 220 10.21 6.22 -7.23
N VAL A 221 9.15 6.84 -7.74
CA VAL A 221 9.26 8.05 -8.57
C VAL A 221 9.72 9.24 -7.73
N LEU A 222 9.11 9.45 -6.57
CA LEU A 222 9.34 10.62 -5.74
C LEU A 222 10.70 10.61 -5.06
N LEU A 223 11.09 9.50 -4.41
CA LEU A 223 12.29 9.42 -3.57
C LEU A 223 13.58 9.43 -4.41
N PHE A 224 13.57 8.81 -5.59
CA PHE A 224 14.78 8.54 -6.37
C PHE A 224 14.77 9.22 -7.75
N SER A 225 13.95 10.25 -7.92
CA SER A 225 13.86 11.05 -9.15
C SER A 225 15.22 11.50 -9.74
N PRO A 226 16.19 12.00 -8.93
CA PRO A 226 17.48 12.46 -9.45
C PRO A 226 18.35 11.32 -9.98
N ALA A 227 18.15 10.10 -9.46
CA ALA A 227 18.89 8.91 -9.87
C ALA A 227 18.31 8.29 -11.16
N PHE A 228 16.98 8.30 -11.31
CA PHE A 228 16.32 7.74 -12.50
C PHE A 228 15.11 8.59 -12.95
N PRO A 229 15.33 9.67 -13.72
CA PRO A 229 14.25 10.55 -14.17
C PRO A 229 13.18 9.87 -15.04
N LEU A 230 13.55 8.81 -15.76
CA LEU A 230 12.62 8.02 -16.59
C LEU A 230 11.60 7.23 -15.76
N ALA A 231 11.78 7.10 -14.43
CA ALA A 231 10.83 6.44 -13.55
C ALA A 231 9.41 7.00 -13.69
N ALA A 232 9.28 8.32 -13.80
CA ALA A 232 7.98 8.99 -13.94
C ALA A 232 7.27 8.60 -15.24
N LEU A 233 8.01 8.49 -16.35
CA LEU A 233 7.44 8.06 -17.63
C LEU A 233 6.98 6.59 -17.56
N CYS A 234 7.80 5.72 -16.98
CA CYS A 234 7.44 4.31 -16.75
C CYS A 234 6.17 4.21 -15.89
N ALA A 235 6.07 5.00 -14.83
CA ALA A 235 4.92 5.06 -13.96
C ALA A 235 3.64 5.53 -14.67
N VAL A 236 3.73 6.53 -15.57
CA VAL A 236 2.58 6.97 -16.37
C VAL A 236 2.12 5.85 -17.30
N VAL A 237 3.05 5.19 -17.99
CA VAL A 237 2.72 4.05 -18.87
C VAL A 237 2.08 2.92 -18.05
N ASN A 238 2.58 2.65 -16.84
CA ASN A 238 1.94 1.70 -15.92
C ASN A 238 0.48 2.10 -15.71
N ASN A 239 0.25 3.28 -15.16
CA ASN A 239 -1.07 3.71 -14.70
C ASN A 239 -2.11 3.69 -15.83
N VAL A 240 -1.70 3.95 -17.07
CA VAL A 240 -2.59 3.85 -18.25
C VAL A 240 -3.05 2.41 -18.49
N VAL A 241 -2.16 1.44 -18.34
CA VAL A 241 -2.48 0.01 -18.44
C VAL A 241 -3.27 -0.43 -17.21
N GLU A 242 -2.85 -0.01 -16.01
CA GLU A 242 -3.43 -0.40 -14.73
C GLU A 242 -4.91 -0.04 -14.62
N ILE A 243 -5.30 1.16 -15.08
CA ILE A 243 -6.72 1.56 -15.17
C ILE A 243 -7.57 0.52 -15.91
N ARG A 244 -7.02 -0.16 -16.91
CA ARG A 244 -7.72 -1.19 -17.68
C ARG A 244 -7.65 -2.56 -17.01
N VAL A 245 -6.51 -2.90 -16.40
CA VAL A 245 -6.31 -4.16 -15.66
C VAL A 245 -7.22 -4.22 -14.43
N ASP A 246 -7.25 -3.16 -13.62
CA ASP A 246 -8.15 -3.05 -12.47
C ASP A 246 -9.62 -3.08 -12.87
N ALA A 247 -9.98 -2.38 -13.96
CA ALA A 247 -11.35 -2.44 -14.48
C ALA A 247 -11.72 -3.86 -14.92
N PHE A 248 -10.78 -4.59 -15.53
CA PHE A 248 -11.00 -5.98 -15.94
C PHE A 248 -11.16 -6.91 -14.74
N LYS A 249 -10.28 -6.78 -13.73
CA LYS A 249 -10.31 -7.52 -12.45
C LYS A 249 -11.65 -7.37 -11.74
N LEU A 250 -12.12 -6.13 -11.58
CA LEU A 250 -13.42 -5.84 -10.95
C LEU A 250 -14.63 -6.34 -11.73
N CYS A 251 -14.52 -6.47 -13.06
CA CYS A 251 -15.63 -6.91 -13.91
C CYS A 251 -15.67 -8.42 -14.14
N ASN A 252 -14.54 -9.13 -14.10
CA ASN A 252 -14.45 -10.52 -14.56
C ASN A 252 -13.78 -11.49 -13.57
N THR A 253 -13.14 -10.99 -12.50
CA THR A 253 -12.27 -11.85 -11.65
C THR A 253 -12.77 -11.98 -10.22
N VAL A 254 -13.50 -10.98 -9.74
CA VAL A 254 -13.98 -10.90 -8.36
C VAL A 254 -15.49 -10.85 -8.31
N GLN A 255 -16.04 -11.25 -7.17
CA GLN A 255 -17.45 -11.01 -6.85
C GLN A 255 -17.73 -9.51 -6.80
N ARG A 256 -18.93 -9.12 -7.23
CA ARG A 256 -19.36 -7.71 -7.17
C ARG A 256 -19.29 -7.20 -5.72
N PRO A 257 -18.43 -6.21 -5.42
CA PRO A 257 -18.30 -5.71 -4.06
C PRO A 257 -19.52 -4.89 -3.65
N PHE A 258 -19.80 -4.88 -2.35
CA PHE A 258 -20.84 -4.02 -1.78
C PHE A 258 -20.38 -2.55 -1.79
N GLY A 259 -21.23 -1.65 -2.29
CA GLY A 259 -20.95 -0.23 -2.29
C GLY A 259 -20.89 0.32 -0.87
N ARG A 260 -19.73 0.88 -0.49
CA ARG A 260 -19.53 1.60 0.77
C ARG A 260 -19.43 3.10 0.49
N GLN A 261 -20.06 3.92 1.34
CA GLN A 261 -19.91 5.37 1.26
C GLN A 261 -18.66 5.78 2.04
N VAL A 262 -17.67 6.29 1.34
CA VAL A 262 -16.45 6.84 1.92
C VAL A 262 -16.37 8.34 1.61
N LYS A 263 -15.83 9.11 2.55
CA LYS A 263 -15.68 10.57 2.45
C LYS A 263 -14.40 10.98 1.71
N ASP A 264 -13.36 10.18 1.84
CA ASP A 264 -12.00 10.45 1.38
C ASP A 264 -11.26 9.11 1.17
N ILE A 265 -10.00 9.18 0.73
CA ILE A 265 -9.12 8.00 0.57
C ILE A 265 -8.54 7.51 1.91
N GLY A 266 -8.94 8.09 3.04
CA GLY A 266 -8.50 7.70 4.39
C GLY A 266 -7.02 7.98 4.67
N ALA A 267 -6.41 7.07 5.44
CA ALA A 267 -5.00 7.14 5.85
C ALA A 267 -3.99 7.26 4.69
N TRP A 268 -4.36 6.87 3.47
CA TRP A 268 -3.51 6.99 2.29
C TRP A 268 -3.10 8.43 1.99
N GLN A 269 -3.97 9.41 2.22
CA GLN A 269 -3.65 10.82 2.03
C GLN A 269 -2.47 11.24 2.93
N LYS A 270 -2.56 10.93 4.22
CA LYS A 270 -1.50 11.22 5.20
C LYS A 270 -0.21 10.47 4.87
N ALA A 271 -0.32 9.24 4.40
CA ALA A 271 0.84 8.44 3.98
C ALA A 271 1.56 9.09 2.79
N MET A 272 0.83 9.52 1.75
CA MET A 272 1.41 10.18 0.57
C MET A 272 2.00 11.55 0.92
N GLU A 273 1.37 12.32 1.82
CA GLU A 273 1.91 13.60 2.29
C GLU A 273 3.22 13.42 3.08
N LEU A 274 3.28 12.42 3.95
CA LEU A 274 4.48 12.05 4.68
C LEU A 274 5.59 11.61 3.72
N LEU A 275 5.25 10.77 2.74
CA LEU A 275 6.17 10.36 1.69
C LEU A 275 6.66 11.56 0.88
N GLY A 276 5.79 12.55 0.63
CA GLY A 276 6.10 13.87 0.08
C GLY A 276 7.24 14.57 0.83
N MET A 277 7.12 14.65 2.15
CA MET A 277 8.13 15.28 3.01
C MET A 277 9.45 14.48 3.01
N VAL A 278 9.36 13.15 3.10
CA VAL A 278 10.54 12.28 2.98
C VAL A 278 11.21 12.43 1.62
N GLY A 279 10.42 12.57 0.56
CA GLY A 279 10.87 12.89 -0.80
C GLY A 279 11.80 14.08 -0.84
N VAL A 280 11.41 15.21 -0.24
CA VAL A 280 12.25 16.41 -0.19
C VAL A 280 13.59 16.13 0.50
N MET A 281 13.57 15.47 1.66
CA MET A 281 14.79 15.13 2.41
C MET A 281 15.74 14.25 1.58
N VAL A 282 15.20 13.20 0.96
CA VAL A 282 15.97 12.22 0.20
C VAL A 282 16.56 12.85 -1.06
N ASN A 283 15.78 13.64 -1.79
CA ASN A 283 16.25 14.33 -2.99
C ASN A 283 17.36 15.34 -2.67
N CYS A 284 17.21 16.12 -1.60
CA CYS A 284 18.25 17.07 -1.17
C CYS A 284 19.53 16.33 -0.77
N ALA A 285 19.41 15.22 -0.04
CA ALA A 285 20.56 14.40 0.34
C ALA A 285 21.25 13.77 -0.89
N LEU A 286 20.51 13.29 -1.88
CA LEU A 286 21.05 12.76 -3.14
C LEU A 286 21.79 13.85 -3.94
N ILE A 287 21.25 15.06 -4.03
CA ILE A 287 21.93 16.21 -4.65
C ILE A 287 23.24 16.51 -3.92
N GLY A 288 23.20 16.52 -2.58
CA GLY A 288 24.38 16.69 -1.75
C GLY A 288 25.47 15.65 -2.03
N GLN A 289 25.08 14.40 -2.29
CA GLN A 289 26.02 13.30 -2.58
C GLN A 289 26.48 13.22 -4.03
N SER A 290 25.74 13.81 -4.98
CA SER A 290 26.04 13.77 -6.43
C SER A 290 27.36 14.47 -6.83
N GLY A 291 28.03 15.16 -5.90
CA GLY A 291 29.24 15.96 -6.17
C GLY A 291 28.97 17.29 -6.89
N LEU A 292 27.71 17.60 -7.22
CA LEU A 292 27.33 18.84 -7.91
C LEU A 292 27.74 20.09 -7.11
N VAL A 293 27.51 20.07 -5.80
CA VAL A 293 27.85 21.21 -4.91
C VAL A 293 29.36 21.47 -4.89
N GLN A 294 30.17 20.42 -4.82
CA GLN A 294 31.64 20.52 -4.85
C GLN A 294 32.15 21.00 -6.21
N ARG A 295 31.44 20.67 -7.30
CA ARG A 295 31.78 21.17 -8.64
C ARG A 295 31.49 22.66 -8.80
N ILE A 296 30.45 23.17 -8.15
CA ILE A 296 30.08 24.60 -8.20
C ILE A 296 30.96 25.42 -7.24
N TRP A 297 31.21 24.91 -6.03
CA TRP A 297 32.07 25.53 -5.03
C TRP A 297 33.19 24.58 -4.57
N PRO A 298 34.33 24.54 -5.29
CA PRO A 298 35.43 23.63 -4.99
C PRO A 298 36.09 23.85 -3.62
N ASP A 299 36.16 25.09 -3.16
CA ASP A 299 36.82 25.48 -1.91
C ASP A 299 35.92 25.33 -0.67
N LEU A 300 34.70 24.82 -0.85
CA LEU A 300 33.74 24.71 0.23
C LEU A 300 34.07 23.54 1.15
N SER A 301 34.09 23.80 2.47
CA SER A 301 34.26 22.73 3.46
C SER A 301 33.08 21.75 3.43
N TRP A 302 33.32 20.51 3.89
CA TRP A 302 32.27 19.48 4.01
C TRP A 302 31.08 19.97 4.86
N GLY A 303 31.35 20.77 5.90
CA GLY A 303 30.30 21.39 6.72
C GLY A 303 29.50 22.46 5.96
N GLY A 304 30.18 23.26 5.13
CA GLY A 304 29.52 24.22 4.25
C GLY A 304 28.62 23.55 3.21
N GLN A 305 29.05 22.42 2.65
CA GLN A 305 28.24 21.62 1.72
C GLN A 305 26.95 21.11 2.38
N ILE A 306 27.05 20.55 3.59
CA ILE A 306 25.87 20.09 4.34
C ILE A 306 24.95 21.26 4.65
N LEU A 307 25.49 22.41 5.08
CA LEU A 307 24.70 23.60 5.38
C LEU A 307 23.91 24.08 4.16
N ILE A 308 24.52 24.13 2.97
CA ILE A 308 23.82 24.51 1.74
C ILE A 308 22.67 23.55 1.44
N VAL A 309 22.91 22.24 1.57
CA VAL A 309 21.89 21.21 1.33
C VAL A 309 20.72 21.34 2.32
N VAL A 310 21.01 21.55 3.61
CA VAL A 310 19.98 21.73 4.65
C VAL A 310 19.20 23.03 4.45
N VAL A 311 19.87 24.12 4.03
CA VAL A 311 19.17 25.38 3.69
C VAL A 311 18.26 25.18 2.49
N LEU A 312 18.73 24.51 1.44
CA LEU A 312 17.92 24.16 0.27
C LEU A 312 16.71 23.31 0.65
N GLU A 313 16.90 22.31 1.49
CA GLU A 313 15.85 21.46 2.03
C GLU A 313 14.78 22.28 2.75
N HIS A 314 15.16 23.19 3.66
CA HIS A 314 14.22 24.04 4.39
C HIS A 314 13.45 25.00 3.46
N ILE A 315 14.09 25.52 2.42
CA ILE A 315 13.42 26.36 1.42
C ILE A 315 12.35 25.56 0.69
N ILE A 316 12.68 24.33 0.25
CA ILE A 316 11.73 23.47 -0.46
C ILE A 316 10.58 23.04 0.47
N LEU A 317 10.89 22.61 1.71
CA LEU A 317 9.86 22.26 2.71
C LEU A 317 8.95 23.45 3.03
N ALA A 318 9.52 24.65 3.22
CA ALA A 318 8.74 25.86 3.44
C ALA A 318 7.83 26.18 2.24
N SER A 319 8.32 26.01 1.01
CA SER A 319 7.52 26.20 -0.20
C SER A 319 6.38 25.18 -0.31
N LYS A 320 6.62 23.93 0.07
CA LYS A 320 5.61 22.87 0.11
C LYS A 320 4.52 23.21 1.13
N ILE A 321 4.90 23.52 2.36
CA ILE A 321 3.95 23.94 3.42
C ILE A 321 3.18 25.19 2.98
N PHE A 322 3.83 26.14 2.33
CA PHE A 322 3.17 27.33 1.80
C PHE A 322 2.10 26.97 0.76
N ILE A 323 2.38 26.06 -0.16
CA ILE A 323 1.39 25.57 -1.14
C ILE A 323 0.23 24.86 -0.43
N ASP A 324 0.54 23.99 0.53
CA ASP A 324 -0.45 23.26 1.33
C ASP A 324 -1.38 24.23 2.09
N LEU A 325 -0.87 25.39 2.54
CA LEU A 325 -1.67 26.44 3.20
C LEU A 325 -2.40 27.37 2.22
N ALA A 326 -1.85 27.59 1.03
CA ALA A 326 -2.40 28.50 0.04
C ALA A 326 -3.54 27.89 -0.77
N VAL A 327 -3.51 26.57 -1.00
CA VAL A 327 -4.52 25.85 -1.78
C VAL A 327 -5.58 25.28 -0.82
N PRO A 328 -6.84 25.75 -0.86
CA PRO A 328 -7.87 25.21 0.01
C PRO A 328 -8.30 23.81 -0.44
N ASP A 329 -8.42 22.87 0.51
CA ASP A 329 -8.84 21.48 0.26
C ASP A 329 -10.21 21.37 -0.44
N VAL A 330 -11.13 22.29 -0.11
CA VAL A 330 -12.49 22.30 -0.66
C VAL A 330 -12.67 23.50 -1.59
N PRO A 331 -12.99 23.24 -2.88
CA PRO A 331 -13.34 24.27 -3.85
C PRO A 331 -14.45 25.20 -3.38
N HIS A 332 -14.39 26.47 -3.79
CA HIS A 332 -15.33 27.49 -3.33
C HIS A 332 -16.81 27.14 -3.60
N TRP A 333 -17.11 26.58 -4.77
CA TRP A 333 -18.47 26.22 -5.17
C TRP A 333 -19.08 25.12 -4.29
N ILE A 334 -18.26 24.15 -3.84
CA ILE A 334 -18.70 23.11 -2.89
C ILE A 334 -18.99 23.74 -1.54
N ARG A 335 -18.12 24.62 -1.03
CA ARG A 335 -18.34 25.30 0.26
C ARG A 335 -19.64 26.09 0.29
N VAL A 336 -19.96 26.79 -0.80
CA VAL A 336 -21.22 27.53 -0.94
C VAL A 336 -22.41 26.57 -0.89
N GLU A 337 -22.35 25.44 -1.57
CA GLU A 337 -23.44 24.49 -1.61
C GLU A 337 -23.64 23.76 -0.27
N THR A 338 -22.56 23.35 0.40
CA THR A 338 -22.62 22.81 1.75
C THR A 338 -23.19 23.83 2.74
N ALA A 339 -22.80 25.11 2.62
CA ALA A 339 -23.33 26.17 3.47
C ALA A 339 -24.84 26.41 3.25
N LYS A 340 -25.33 26.33 2.00
CA LYS A 340 -26.77 26.40 1.70
C LYS A 340 -27.52 25.23 2.34
N GLN A 341 -27.03 24.00 2.17
CA GLN A 341 -27.65 22.82 2.79
C GLN A 341 -27.69 22.92 4.31
N GLU A 342 -26.63 23.40 4.94
CA GLU A 342 -26.59 23.61 6.38
C GLU A 342 -27.58 24.70 6.83
N HIS A 343 -27.71 25.78 6.06
CA HIS A 343 -28.68 26.84 6.31
C HIS A 343 -30.11 26.29 6.27
N PHE A 344 -30.49 25.58 5.21
CA PHE A 344 -31.81 24.95 5.10
C PHE A 344 -32.07 23.96 6.24
N ARG A 345 -31.06 23.17 6.64
CA ARG A 345 -31.19 22.27 7.80
C ARG A 345 -31.52 23.04 9.07
N ARG A 346 -30.85 24.17 9.31
CA ARG A 346 -31.09 25.03 10.48
C ARG A 346 -32.48 25.67 10.44
N GLU A 347 -32.96 26.07 9.27
CA GLU A 347 -34.32 26.61 9.12
C GLU A 347 -35.39 25.54 9.38
N ALA A 348 -35.22 24.33 8.85
CA ALA A 348 -36.12 23.22 9.12
C ALA A 348 -36.19 22.88 10.62
N PHE A 349 -35.07 22.95 11.35
CA PHE A 349 -35.05 22.77 12.81
C PHE A 349 -35.81 23.87 13.56
N LYS A 350 -35.75 25.13 13.10
CA LYS A 350 -36.52 26.23 13.70
C LYS A 350 -38.02 26.01 13.49
N VAL A 351 -38.43 25.72 12.26
CA VAL A 351 -39.83 25.42 11.94
C VAL A 351 -40.34 24.22 12.73
N GLY A 352 -39.55 23.15 12.86
CA GLY A 352 -39.91 21.98 13.64
C GLY A 352 -40.07 22.26 15.14
N ARG A 353 -39.23 23.15 15.70
CA ARG A 353 -39.34 23.60 17.10
C ARG A 353 -40.60 24.43 17.31
N ASP A 354 -40.87 25.37 16.40
CA ASP A 354 -42.02 26.27 16.50
C ASP A 354 -43.36 25.51 16.27
N ALA A 355 -43.35 24.47 15.43
CA ALA A 355 -44.51 23.64 15.13
C ALA A 355 -44.80 22.56 16.19
N PHE A 356 -43.78 22.04 16.90
CA PHE A 356 -43.92 20.95 17.88
C PHE A 356 -43.16 21.25 19.19
N PRO A 357 -43.58 22.27 19.96
CA PRO A 357 -42.86 22.69 21.16
C PRO A 357 -42.87 21.65 22.31
N GLU A 358 -43.73 20.63 22.27
CA GLU A 358 -43.80 19.59 23.32
C GLU A 358 -42.87 18.39 23.09
N VAL A 359 -42.23 18.29 21.91
CA VAL A 359 -41.33 17.17 21.54
C VAL A 359 -39.85 17.50 21.83
N TRP A 360 -39.54 18.79 22.07
CA TRP A 360 -38.21 19.34 22.27
C TRP A 360 -38.08 19.94 23.67
#